data_AF-A0A484MG39-F1
#
_entry.id   AF-A0A484MG39-F1
#
_cell.length_a   1.000
_cell.length_b   1.000
_cell.length_c   1.000
_cell.angle_alpha   90.00
_cell.angle_beta   90.00
_cell.angle_gamma   90.00
#
_symmetry.space_group_name_H-M   'P 1'
#
loop_
_entity.id
_entity.type
_entity.pdbx_description
1 polymer ?
#
loop_
_entity_poly.entity_id
_entity_poly.type
_entity_poly.pdbx_seq_one_letter_code
_entity_poly.pdbx_strand_id
1 'polypeptide(L)'
;EKIQDAERLATSAQECFEADQSDFNRANYNKAKAELIMATDNEFNFWKQKANLKWMEEGDSNTKFFHAYVKGKRTKSMIRVIEDSN
;
A
#
# COMPACT_ATOMS: atom_id res chain seq x y z
N GLU A 1 -6.51 -13.76 3.63
CA GLU A 1 -5.65 -14.51 4.56
C GLU A 1 -4.97 -13.59 5.56
N LYS A 2 -3.84 -12.92 5.25
CA LYS A 2 -3.05 -12.21 6.28
C LYS A 2 -3.80 -11.21 7.18
N ILE A 3 -4.75 -10.42 6.65
CA ILE A 3 -5.50 -9.45 7.47
C ILE A 3 -6.59 -10.13 8.30
N GLN A 4 -7.30 -11.09 7.72
CA GLN A 4 -8.29 -11.88 8.46
C GLN A 4 -7.64 -12.64 9.63
N ASP A 5 -6.42 -13.15 9.42
CA ASP A 5 -5.65 -13.81 10.48
C ASP A 5 -5.24 -12.81 11.58
N ALA A 6 -4.77 -11.61 11.20
CA ALA A 6 -4.44 -10.55 12.15
C ALA A 6 -5.66 -10.01 12.92
N GLU A 7 -6.82 -9.88 12.25
CA GLU A 7 -8.10 -9.52 12.86
C GLU A 7 -8.54 -10.55 13.89
N ARG A 8 -8.44 -11.84 13.54
CA ARG A 8 -8.78 -12.94 14.43
C ARG A 8 -7.87 -12.97 15.66
N LEU A 9 -6.57 -12.77 15.46
CA LEU A 9 -5.59 -12.71 16.54
C LEU A 9 -5.82 -11.51 17.45
N ALA A 10 -6.09 -10.32 16.89
CA ALA A 10 -6.40 -9.13 17.67
C ALA A 10 -7.70 -9.29 18.48
N THR A 11 -8.73 -9.89 17.89
CA THR A 11 -10.01 -10.18 18.56
C THR A 11 -9.81 -11.15 19.71
N SER A 12 -9.12 -12.27 19.47
CA SER A 12 -8.85 -13.26 20.53
C SER A 12 -7.97 -12.68 21.65
N ALA A 13 -6.94 -11.89 21.30
CA ALA A 13 -6.09 -11.23 22.30
C ALA A 13 -6.85 -10.17 23.12
N GLN A 14 -7.84 -9.50 22.51
CA GLN A 14 -8.73 -8.59 23.21
C GLN A 14 -9.63 -9.34 24.21
N GLU A 15 -10.26 -10.43 23.78
CA GLU A 15 -11.08 -11.28 24.66
C GLU A 15 -10.27 -11.81 25.86
N CYS A 16 -9.02 -12.22 25.64
CA CYS A 16 -8.12 -12.65 26.72
C CYS A 16 -7.80 -11.52 27.70
N PHE A 17 -7.62 -10.28 27.23
CA PHE A 17 -7.36 -9.12 28.08
C PHE A 17 -8.62 -8.66 28.85
N GLU A 18 -9.79 -8.75 28.23
CA GLU A 18 -11.07 -8.46 28.88
C GLU A 18 -11.40 -9.48 29.98
N ALA A 19 -11.04 -10.75 29.77
CA ALA A 19 -11.19 -11.81 30.77
C ALA A 19 -10.16 -11.70 31.91
N ASP A 20 -8.91 -11.35 31.60
CA ASP A 20 -7.84 -11.15 32.59
C ASP A 20 -6.93 -9.98 32.19
N GLN A 21 -6.96 -8.92 32.99
CA GLN A 21 -6.21 -7.68 32.77
C GLN A 21 -4.74 -7.76 33.21
N SER A 22 -4.16 -8.96 33.30
CA SER A 22 -2.75 -9.15 33.60
C SER A 22 -1.83 -8.40 32.62
N ASP A 23 -0.66 -7.99 33.10
CA ASP A 23 0.33 -7.28 32.28
C ASP A 23 0.76 -8.09 31.05
N PHE A 24 0.77 -9.42 31.15
CA PHE A 24 1.05 -10.33 30.04
C PHE A 24 -0.02 -10.23 28.94
N ASN A 25 -1.31 -10.29 29.30
CA ASN A 25 -2.41 -10.16 28.34
C ASN A 25 -2.47 -8.76 27.76
N ARG A 26 -2.17 -7.72 28.55
CA ARG A 26 -2.05 -6.35 28.05
C ARG A 26 -0.96 -6.22 26.99
N ALA A 27 0.22 -6.81 27.23
CA ALA A 27 1.32 -6.80 26.26
C ALA A 27 0.96 -7.55 24.98
N ASN A 28 0.31 -8.72 25.11
CA ASN A 28 -0.15 -9.51 23.96
C ASN A 28 -1.23 -8.79 23.15
N TYR A 29 -2.22 -8.19 23.80
CA TYR A 29 -3.24 -7.37 23.15
C TYR A 29 -2.61 -6.20 22.37
N ASN A 30 -1.72 -5.45 22.99
CA ASN A 30 -1.05 -4.34 22.34
C ASN A 30 -0.21 -4.79 21.13
N LYS A 31 0.47 -5.94 21.25
CA LYS A 31 1.22 -6.53 20.13
C LYS A 31 0.30 -6.92 18.98
N ALA A 32 -0.76 -7.69 19.24
CA ALA A 32 -1.70 -8.13 18.21
C ALA A 32 -2.41 -6.94 17.54
N LYS A 33 -2.73 -5.90 18.31
CA LYS A 33 -3.29 -4.64 17.80
C LYS A 33 -2.31 -3.91 16.87
N ALA A 34 -1.03 -3.83 17.24
CA ALA A 34 -0.01 -3.20 16.39
C ALA A 34 0.17 -3.98 15.07
N GLU A 35 0.17 -5.31 15.13
CA GLU A 35 0.24 -6.17 13.94
C GLU A 35 -0.98 -5.96 13.01
N LEU A 36 -2.19 -5.85 13.57
CA LEU A 36 -3.38 -5.53 12.79
C LEU A 36 -3.27 -4.16 12.10
N ILE A 37 -2.86 -3.11 12.82
CA ILE A 37 -2.69 -1.77 12.25
C ILE A 37 -1.71 -1.79 11.08
N MET A 38 -0.55 -2.46 11.24
CA MET A 38 0.43 -2.57 10.16
C MET A 38 -0.11 -3.35 8.97
N ALA A 39 -0.86 -4.43 9.20
CA ALA A 39 -1.45 -5.22 8.13
C ALA A 39 -2.46 -4.38 7.33
N THR A 40 -3.35 -3.64 8.02
CA THR A 40 -4.32 -2.74 7.38
C THR A 40 -3.66 -1.60 6.61
N ASP A 41 -2.62 -0.97 7.14
CA ASP A 41 -1.90 0.10 6.42
C ASP A 41 -1.20 -0.44 5.17
N ASN A 42 -0.62 -1.64 5.24
CA ASN A 42 -0.02 -2.29 4.08
C ASN A 42 -1.05 -2.59 2.98
N GLU A 43 -2.24 -3.10 3.35
CA GLU A 43 -3.30 -3.32 2.37
C GLU A 43 -3.84 -2.01 1.80
N PHE A 44 -4.04 -0.99 2.64
CA PHE A 44 -4.42 0.34 2.18
C PHE A 44 -3.41 0.89 1.17
N ASN A 45 -2.11 0.82 1.48
CA ASN A 45 -1.05 1.29 0.59
C ASN A 45 -0.99 0.47 -0.71
N PHE A 46 -1.17 -0.85 -0.62
CA PHE A 46 -1.24 -1.72 -1.79
C PHE A 46 -2.40 -1.31 -2.71
N TRP A 47 -3.60 -1.12 -2.17
CA TRP A 47 -4.75 -0.68 -2.95
C TRP A 47 -4.59 0.76 -3.46
N LYS A 48 -3.96 1.65 -2.68
CA LYS A 48 -3.61 3.01 -3.12
C LYS A 48 -2.70 2.99 -4.35
N GLN A 49 -1.69 2.14 -4.35
CA GLN A 49 -0.79 1.95 -5.50
C GLN A 49 -1.52 1.31 -6.67
N LYS A 50 -2.28 0.23 -6.44
CA LYS A 50 -3.00 -0.53 -7.47
C LYS A 50 -4.07 0.30 -8.18
N ALA A 51 -4.77 1.16 -7.45
CA ALA A 51 -5.75 2.09 -8.00
C ALA A 51 -5.11 3.30 -8.71
N ASN A 52 -3.76 3.38 -8.78
CA ASN A 52 -3.02 4.53 -9.28
C ASN A 52 -3.46 5.85 -8.61
N LEU A 53 -3.93 5.81 -7.35
CA LEU A 53 -4.47 6.99 -6.67
C LEU A 53 -3.43 8.11 -6.53
N LYS A 54 -2.14 7.76 -6.46
CA LYS A 54 -1.04 8.74 -6.46
C LYS A 54 -0.97 9.55 -7.77
N TRP A 55 -1.31 8.95 -8.90
CA TRP A 55 -1.40 9.65 -10.19
C TRP A 55 -2.64 10.55 -10.26
N MET A 56 -3.75 10.14 -9.65
CA MET A 56 -4.95 10.99 -9.55
C MET A 56 -4.72 12.20 -8.64
N GLU A 57 -3.99 12.02 -7.54
CA GLU A 57 -3.67 13.07 -6.54
C GLU A 57 -2.65 14.08 -7.09
N GLU A 58 -1.62 13.62 -7.83
CA GLU A 58 -0.59 14.50 -8.42
C GLU A 58 -0.99 15.10 -9.79
N GLY A 59 -2.04 14.60 -10.43
CA GLY A 59 -2.48 15.13 -11.72
C GLY A 59 -3.43 14.19 -12.42
N ASP A 60 -4.67 14.21 -11.93
CA ASP A 60 -5.94 13.88 -12.59
C ASP A 60 -5.80 13.27 -14.00
N SER A 61 -6.34 12.06 -14.14
CA SER A 61 -6.34 11.24 -15.35
C SER A 61 -7.16 11.91 -16.44
N ASN A 62 -6.61 12.97 -17.05
CA ASN A 62 -7.03 13.77 -18.21
C ASN A 62 -6.38 15.18 -18.23
N THR A 63 -5.42 15.47 -17.35
CA THR A 63 -4.74 16.77 -17.34
C THR A 63 -3.67 16.91 -18.42
N LYS A 64 -3.45 18.15 -18.87
CA LYS A 64 -2.36 18.51 -19.79
C LYS A 64 -0.98 18.08 -19.28
N PHE A 65 -0.78 18.02 -17.96
CA PHE A 65 0.49 17.62 -17.35
C PHE A 65 0.82 16.15 -17.61
N PHE A 66 -0.13 15.23 -17.40
CA PHE A 66 0.06 13.81 -17.69
C PHE A 66 0.41 13.58 -19.16
N HIS A 67 -0.35 14.20 -20.06
CA HIS A 67 -0.08 14.12 -21.49
C HIS A 67 1.27 14.72 -21.88
N ALA A 68 1.67 15.84 -21.27
CA ALA A 68 2.98 16.45 -21.49
C ALA A 68 4.13 15.54 -21.00
N TYR A 69 4.00 14.94 -19.82
CA TYR A 69 4.98 14.01 -19.27
C TYR A 69 5.13 12.75 -20.12
N VAL A 70 4.01 12.11 -20.50
CA VAL A 70 4.01 10.92 -21.37
C VAL A 70 4.58 11.26 -22.74
N LYS A 71 4.22 12.41 -23.32
CA LYS A 71 4.77 12.88 -24.60
C LYS A 71 6.28 13.08 -24.50
N GLY A 72 6.76 13.73 -23.44
CA GLY A 72 8.20 13.90 -23.17
C GLY A 72 8.94 12.57 -23.03
N LYS A 73 8.37 11.61 -22.31
CA LYS A 73 8.95 10.26 -22.15
C LYS A 73 9.01 9.51 -23.48
N ARG A 74 7.93 9.54 -24.28
CA ARG A 74 7.90 8.94 -25.62
C ARG A 74 8.93 9.58 -26.56
N THR A 75 9.09 10.90 -26.54
CA THR A 75 10.12 11.58 -27.35
C THR A 75 11.54 11.18 -26.94
N LYS A 76 11.80 10.96 -25.66
CA LYS A 76 13.10 10.47 -25.17
C LYS A 76 13.37 9.02 -25.55
N SER A 77 12.35 8.16 -25.52
CA SER A 77 12.48 6.74 -25.85
C SER A 77 12.35 6.45 -27.35
N MET A 78 12.15 7.47 -28.19
CA MET A 78 12.04 7.30 -29.63
C MET A 78 13.43 7.09 -30.24
N ILE A 79 13.62 5.94 -30.89
CA ILE A 79 14.81 5.67 -31.70
C ILE A 79 14.71 6.53 -32.95
N ARG A 80 15.63 7.49 -33.10
CA ARG A 80 15.60 8.49 -34.19
C ARG A 80 16.33 8.03 -35.43
N VAL A 81 17.42 7.31 -35.23
CA VAL A 81 18.29 6.80 -36.30
C VAL A 81 18.70 5.41 -35.87
N ILE A 82 18.64 4.48 -36.82
CA ILE A 82 19.23 3.17 -36.69
C ILE A 82 20.38 3.18 -37.70
N GLU A 83 21.61 3.13 -37.20
CA GLU A 83 22.79 2.97 -38.06
C GLU A 83 23.06 1.49 -38.23
N ASP A 84 23.13 1.07 -39.49
CA ASP A 84 23.60 -0.25 -39.86
C ASP A 84 25.14 -0.22 -39.89
N SER A 85 25.76 -0.88 -38.91
CA SER A 85 27.22 -1.03 -38.87
C SER A 85 27.59 -2.22 -39.75
N ASN A 86 27.71 -1.97 -41.06
CA ASN A 86 28.26 -2.93 -42.02
C ASN A 86 29.77 -2.75 -42.17
#